data_AF-G9N1F6-F1
#
_entry.id   AF-G9N1F6-F1
#
_cell.length_a   1.000
_cell.length_b   1.000
_cell.length_c   1.000
_cell.angle_alpha   90.00
_cell.angle_beta   90.00
_cell.angle_gamma   90.00
#
_symmetry.space_group_name_H-M   'P 1'
#
loop_
_entity.id
_entity.type
_entity.pdbx_description
1 polymer ?
#
loop_
_entity_poly.entity_id
_entity_poly.type
_entity_poly.pdbx_seq_one_letter_code
_entity_poly.pdbx_strand_id
1 'polypeptide(L)'
;MLDDLHISRLLAKATEYIINNAHGVFLWVKLVGDRLKSSIEVGDSEDTIFQCLQQLPTELDDFYKLMFESLSENKPFISESRSMFQIVLWAVRPLTVNELLHALGILRT
;
A
#
# COMPACT_ATOMS: atom_id res chain seq x y z
N MET A 1 12.04 -6.28 27.31
CA MET A 1 11.54 -7.66 27.53
C MET A 1 10.01 -7.73 27.53
N LEU A 2 9.28 -6.83 28.21
CA LEU A 2 7.81 -6.77 28.13
C LEU A 2 7.27 -6.27 26.77
N ASP A 3 7.94 -5.29 26.15
CA ASP A 3 7.53 -4.77 24.84
C ASP A 3 7.70 -5.79 23.69
N ASP A 4 8.80 -6.55 23.68
CA ASP A 4 9.03 -7.59 22.66
C ASP A 4 7.96 -8.69 22.70
N LEU A 5 7.51 -9.07 23.90
CA LEU A 5 6.46 -10.08 24.06
C LEU A 5 5.10 -9.54 23.59
N HIS A 6 4.82 -8.27 23.86
CA HIS A 6 3.61 -7.60 23.40
C HIS A 6 3.56 -7.50 21.87
N ILE A 7 4.67 -7.06 21.26
CA ILE A 7 4.81 -6.95 19.80
C ILE A 7 4.72 -8.33 19.13
N SER A 8 5.35 -9.36 19.71
CA SER A 8 5.28 -10.72 19.16
C SER A 8 3.85 -11.25 19.12
N ARG A 9 3.06 -10.99 20.18
CA ARG A 9 1.64 -11.38 20.24
C ARG A 9 0.79 -10.60 19.25
N LEU A 10 1.03 -9.30 19.12
CA LEU A 10 0.38 -8.44 18.13
C LEU A 10 0.62 -8.96 16.71
N LEU A 11 1.88 -9.24 16.37
CA LEU A 11 2.27 -9.74 15.06
C LEU A 11 1.65 -11.10 14.77
N ALA A 12 1.57 -12.01 15.74
CA ALA A 12 0.93 -13.31 15.56
C ALA A 12 -0.57 -13.15 15.23
N LYS A 13 -1.28 -12.32 15.99
CA LYS A 13 -2.72 -12.04 15.78
C LYS A 13 -2.98 -11.33 14.44
N ALA A 14 -2.12 -10.37 14.06
CA ALA A 14 -2.22 -9.69 12.77
C ALA A 14 -1.90 -10.66 11.61
N THR A 15 -0.91 -11.53 11.77
CA THR A 15 -0.56 -12.55 10.77
C THR A 15 -1.73 -13.51 10.52
N GLU A 16 -2.35 -14.01 11.59
CA GLU A 16 -3.54 -14.87 11.50
C GLU A 16 -4.69 -14.16 10.78
N TYR A 17 -4.95 -12.91 11.13
CA TYR A 17 -5.96 -12.09 10.45
C TYR A 17 -5.65 -11.95 8.95
N ILE A 18 -4.42 -11.59 8.59
CA ILE A 18 -4.01 -11.40 7.19
C ILE A 18 -4.15 -12.70 6.39
N ILE A 19 -3.72 -13.85 6.93
CA ILE A 19 -3.82 -15.14 6.26
C ILE A 19 -5.28 -15.49 5.97
N ASN A 20 -6.17 -15.29 6.95
CA ASN A 20 -7.58 -15.63 6.83
C ASN A 20 -8.35 -14.74 5.82
N ASN A 21 -7.87 -13.51 5.59
CA ASN A 21 -8.52 -12.54 4.69
C ASN A 21 -7.79 -12.37 3.35
N ALA A 22 -6.66 -13.05 3.14
CA ALA A 22 -5.88 -12.94 1.92
C ALA A 22 -6.59 -13.52 0.68
N HIS A 23 -7.47 -14.51 0.87
CA HIS A 23 -8.20 -15.21 -0.19
C HIS A 23 -7.33 -15.65 -1.39
N GLY A 24 -6.05 -15.98 -1.14
CA GLY A 24 -5.08 -16.39 -2.17
C GLY A 24 -4.40 -15.23 -2.93
N VAL A 25 -4.70 -13.97 -2.62
CA VAL A 25 -4.11 -12.78 -3.26
C VAL A 25 -2.82 -12.40 -2.54
N PHE A 26 -1.69 -12.92 -3.00
CA PHE A 26 -0.38 -12.64 -2.37
C PHE A 26 0.00 -11.14 -2.39
N LEU A 27 -0.41 -10.40 -3.42
CA LEU A 27 -0.19 -8.95 -3.49
C LEU A 27 -0.92 -8.21 -2.35
N TRP A 28 -2.12 -8.65 -2.00
CA TRP A 28 -2.89 -8.08 -0.90
C TRP A 28 -2.15 -8.27 0.42
N VAL A 29 -1.63 -9.47 0.69
CA VAL A 29 -0.82 -9.78 1.89
C VAL A 29 0.36 -8.81 2.02
N LYS A 30 1.06 -8.56 0.90
CA LYS A 30 2.18 -7.60 0.88
C LYS A 30 1.71 -6.19 1.21
N LEU A 31 0.63 -5.72 0.59
CA LEU A 31 0.10 -4.36 0.79
C LEU A 31 -0.38 -4.14 2.24
N VAL A 32 -1.09 -5.11 2.81
CA VAL A 32 -1.55 -5.07 4.19
C VAL A 32 -0.37 -5.17 5.17
N GLY A 33 0.63 -6.00 4.86
CA GLY A 33 1.87 -6.09 5.64
C GLY A 33 2.64 -4.77 5.70
N ASP A 34 2.74 -4.04 4.58
CA ASP A 34 3.36 -2.73 4.55
C ASP A 34 2.60 -1.69 5.40
N ARG A 35 1.26 -1.73 5.37
CA ARG A 35 0.41 -0.87 6.22
C ARG A 35 0.62 -1.19 7.71
N LEU A 36 0.62 -2.47 8.07
CA LEU A 36 0.88 -2.92 9.44
C LEU A 36 2.25 -2.44 9.93
N LYS A 37 3.29 -2.61 9.12
CA LYS A 37 4.64 -2.13 9.43
C LYS A 37 4.64 -0.63 9.68
N SER A 38 4.02 0.15 8.81
CA SER A 38 3.94 1.60 8.95
C SER A 38 3.26 2.03 10.26
N SER A 39 2.16 1.38 10.64
CA SER A 39 1.46 1.72 11.90
C SER A 39 2.27 1.35 13.15
N ILE A 40 3.00 0.23 13.12
CA ILE A 40 3.91 -0.14 14.21
C ILE A 40 5.06 0.88 14.34
N GLU A 41 5.64 1.32 13.23
CA GLU A 41 6.72 2.31 13.21
C GLU A 41 6.28 3.69 13.73
N VAL A 42 5.02 4.06 13.51
CA VAL A 42 4.42 5.30 14.04
C VAL A 42 4.07 5.18 15.54
N GLY A 43 3.97 3.96 16.07
CA GLY A 43 3.60 3.70 17.46
C GLY A 43 2.10 3.73 17.71
N ASP A 44 1.29 3.36 16.71
CA ASP A 44 -0.16 3.24 16.86
C ASP A 44 -0.52 2.19 17.93
N SER A 45 -1.62 2.41 18.64
CA SER A 45 -2.14 1.42 19.59
C SER A 45 -2.62 0.16 18.87
N GLU A 46 -2.66 -0.98 19.58
CA GLU A 46 -3.17 -2.24 19.02
C GLU A 46 -4.58 -2.08 18.44
N ASP A 47 -5.47 -1.35 19.12
CA ASP A 47 -6.83 -1.09 18.63
C ASP A 47 -6.83 -0.29 17.32
N THR A 48 -6.01 0.75 17.22
CA THR A 48 -5.87 1.56 15.99
C THR A 48 -5.32 0.71 14.84
N ILE A 49 -4.33 -0.14 15.12
CA ILE A 49 -3.76 -1.07 14.12
C ILE A 49 -4.85 -2.01 13.59
N PHE A 50 -5.63 -2.65 14.48
CA PHE A 50 -6.67 -3.58 14.05
C PHE A 50 -7.84 -2.88 13.36
N GLN A 51 -8.21 -1.67 13.79
CA GLN A 51 -9.20 -0.88 13.06
C GLN A 51 -8.72 -0.55 11.65
N CYS A 52 -7.46 -0.15 11.49
CA CYS A 52 -6.85 0.09 10.18
C CYS A 52 -6.87 -1.18 9.32
N LEU A 53 -6.43 -2.32 9.86
CA LEU A 53 -6.45 -3.61 9.15
C LEU A 53 -7.85 -4.01 8.69
N GLN A 54 -8.87 -3.81 9.53
CA GLN A 54 -10.26 -4.17 9.23
C GLN A 54 -10.93 -3.24 8.22
N GLN A 55 -10.43 -2.03 8.04
CA GLN A 55 -10.92 -1.09 7.03
C GLN A 55 -10.35 -1.36 5.64
N LEU A 56 -9.31 -2.19 5.52
CA LEU A 56 -8.71 -2.51 4.23
C LEU A 56 -9.64 -3.45 3.44
N PRO A 57 -9.96 -3.12 2.18
CA PRO A 57 -10.79 -3.98 1.33
C PRO A 57 -10.12 -5.33 1.13
N THR A 58 -10.88 -6.43 1.19
CA THR A 58 -10.37 -7.79 0.95
C THR A 58 -10.19 -8.11 -0.53
N GLU A 59 -10.93 -7.43 -1.40
CA GLU A 59 -10.81 -7.56 -2.85
C GLU A 59 -9.77 -6.59 -3.41
N LEU A 60 -8.94 -7.08 -4.33
CA LEU A 60 -7.82 -6.30 -4.88
C LEU A 60 -8.31 -5.09 -5.68
N ASP A 61 -9.42 -5.20 -6.39
CA ASP A 61 -10.02 -4.12 -7.17
C ASP A 61 -10.42 -2.94 -6.27
N ASP A 62 -11.05 -3.23 -5.12
CA ASP A 62 -11.43 -2.22 -4.15
C ASP A 62 -10.20 -1.64 -3.44
N PHE A 63 -9.16 -2.45 -3.24
CA PHE A 63 -7.87 -1.97 -2.75
C PHE A 63 -7.23 -0.96 -3.74
N TYR A 64 -7.28 -1.23 -5.04
CA TYR A 64 -6.82 -0.27 -6.05
C TYR A 64 -7.64 1.02 -6.03
N LYS A 65 -8.97 0.96 -5.88
CA LYS A 65 -9.81 2.17 -5.74
C LYS A 65 -9.39 3.00 -4.53
N LEU A 66 -9.19 2.36 -3.37
CA LEU A 66 -8.69 3.02 -2.16
C LEU A 66 -7.34 3.72 -2.40
N MET A 67 -6.43 3.08 -3.13
CA MET A 67 -5.15 3.70 -3.49
C MET A 67 -5.34 4.93 -4.40
N PHE A 68 -6.22 4.86 -5.40
CA PHE A 68 -6.52 5.99 -6.27
C PHE A 68 -7.21 7.15 -5.52
N GLU A 69 -8.11 6.86 -4.60
CA GLU A 69 -8.75 7.85 -3.73
C GLU A 69 -7.71 8.56 -2.87
N SER A 70 -6.80 7.81 -2.23
CA SER A 70 -5.71 8.40 -1.45
C SER A 70 -4.76 9.28 -2.28
N LEU A 71 -4.54 8.94 -3.55
CA LEU A 71 -3.76 9.77 -4.47
C LEU A 71 -4.48 11.08 -4.80
N SER A 72 -5.81 11.05 -4.92
CA SER A 72 -6.63 12.23 -5.20
C SER A 72 -6.67 13.23 -4.04
N GLU A 73 -6.47 12.76 -2.81
CA GLU A 73 -6.34 13.60 -1.61
C GLU A 73 -4.96 14.28 -1.54
N ASN A 74 -3.94 13.66 -2.13
CA ASN A 74 -2.57 14.15 -2.20
C ASN A 74 -2.36 15.13 -3.36
N LYS A 75 -3.02 16.29 -3.27
CA LYS A 75 -3.04 17.38 -4.28
C LYS A 75 -1.70 17.70 -4.96
N PRO A 76 -0.55 17.82 -4.28
CA PRO A 76 0.69 18.19 -4.95
C PRO A 76 1.25 17.13 -5.91
N PHE A 77 0.78 15.89 -5.85
CA PHE A 77 1.32 14.77 -6.65
C PHE A 77 0.33 14.24 -7.70
N ILE A 78 -0.87 14.81 -7.82
CA ILE A 78 -1.90 14.32 -8.74
C ILE A 78 -1.43 14.40 -10.19
N SER A 79 -0.73 15.49 -10.56
CA SER A 79 -0.25 15.70 -11.93
C SER A 79 0.80 14.67 -12.32
N GLU A 80 1.79 14.45 -11.46
CA GLU A 80 2.86 13.47 -11.64
C GLU A 80 2.30 12.05 -11.66
N SER A 81 1.40 11.72 -10.73
CA SER A 81 0.76 10.42 -10.66
C SER A 81 -0.04 10.12 -11.92
N ARG A 82 -0.83 11.10 -12.41
CA ARG A 82 -1.55 10.96 -13.68
C ARG A 82 -0.61 10.73 -14.85
N SER A 83 0.48 11.49 -14.93
CA SER A 83 1.50 11.35 -15.98
C SER A 83 2.14 9.97 -15.93
N MET A 84 2.49 9.46 -14.74
CA MET A 84 3.00 8.11 -14.55
C MET A 84 2.04 7.06 -15.10
N PHE A 85 0.76 7.11 -14.72
CA PHE A 85 -0.25 6.15 -15.19
C PHE A 85 -0.41 6.20 -16.71
N GLN A 86 -0.45 7.40 -17.29
CA GLN A 86 -0.54 7.58 -18.73
C GLN A 86 0.64 6.95 -19.48
N ILE A 87 1.87 7.22 -19.03
CA ILE A 87 3.08 6.66 -19.63
C ILE A 87 3.04 5.13 -19.56
N VAL A 88 2.69 4.56 -18.39
CA VAL A 88 2.64 3.10 -18.20
C VAL A 88 1.54 2.46 -19.05
N LEU A 89 0.36 3.07 -19.14
CA LEU A 89 -0.77 2.54 -19.92
C LEU A 89 -0.52 2.55 -21.42
N TRP A 90 0.25 3.52 -21.93
CA TRP A 90 0.57 3.62 -23.36
C TRP A 90 1.94 3.05 -23.74
N ALA A 91 2.71 2.54 -22.78
CA ALA A 91 3.98 1.91 -23.07
C ALA A 91 3.78 0.61 -23.83
N VAL A 92 4.53 0.43 -24.93
CA VAL A 92 4.52 -0.78 -25.75
C VAL A 92 5.01 -2.01 -24.97
N ARG A 93 5.81 -1.80 -23.93
CA ARG A 93 6.33 -2.83 -23.02
C ARG A 93 6.40 -2.30 -21.59
N PRO A 94 6.48 -3.17 -20.58
CA PRO A 94 6.79 -2.76 -19.23
C PRO A 94 8.06 -1.90 -19.20
N LEU A 95 7.95 -0.75 -18.53
CA LEU A 95 9.05 0.19 -18.33
C LEU A 95 9.83 -0.16 -17.07
N THR A 96 11.14 0.00 -17.13
CA THR A 96 11.96 0.03 -15.93
C THR A 96 11.71 1.33 -15.16
N VAL A 97 12.04 1.35 -13.87
CA VAL A 97 11.89 2.54 -13.03
C VAL A 97 12.66 3.74 -13.60
N ASN A 98 13.87 3.52 -14.13
CA ASN A 98 14.66 4.58 -14.75
C ASN A 98 14.03 5.13 -16.04
N GLU A 99 13.44 4.26 -16.86
CA GLU A 99 12.73 4.69 -18.08
C GLU A 99 11.52 5.54 -17.73
N LEU A 100 10.74 5.14 -16.71
CA LEU A 100 9.61 5.93 -16.23
C LEU A 100 10.07 7.29 -15.68
N LEU A 101 11.15 7.31 -14.90
CA LEU A 101 11.73 8.54 -14.36
C LEU A 101 12.16 9.51 -15.46
N HIS A 102 12.86 9.01 -16.48
CA HIS A 102 13.26 9.83 -17.63
C HIS A 102 12.06 10.35 -18.41
N ALA A 103 11.04 9.51 -18.65
CA ALA A 103 9.82 9.91 -19.35
C ALA A 103 9.08 11.04 -18.61
N LEU A 104 8.99 10.96 -17.29
CA LEU A 104 8.42 12.03 -16.45
C LEU A 104 9.24 13.32 -16.49
N GLY A 105 10.56 13.21 -16.52
CA GLY A 105 11.46 14.36 -16.65
C GLY A 105 11.22 15.14 -17.94
N ILE A 106 11.01 14.44 -19.05
CA ILE A 106 10.70 15.04 -20.36
C ILE A 106 9.32 15.73 -20.36
N LEU A 107 8.33 15.15 -19.69
CA LEU A 107 6.98 15.74 -19.57
C LEU A 107 6.93 17.02 -18.72
N ARG A 108 7.98 17.29 -17.94
CA ARG A 108 8.05 18.40 -16.99
C ARG A 108 8.76 19.64 -17.57
N THR A 109 9.42 19.51 -18.73
CA THR A 109 10.04 20.60 -19.51
C THR A 109 9.10 21.14 -20.56
#